data_AF-A0A7C7PYV5-F1
#
_entry.id   AF-A0A7C7PYV5-F1
#
_cell.length_a   1.000
_cell.length_b   1.000
_cell.length_c   1.000
_cell.angle_alpha   90.00
_cell.angle_beta   90.00
_cell.angle_gamma   90.00
#
_symmetry.space_group_name_H-M   'P 1'
#
loop_
_entity.id
_entity.type
_entity.pdbx_description
1 polymer ?
#
loop_
_entity_poly.entity_id
_entity_poly.type
_entity_poly.pdbx_seq_one_letter_code
_entity_poly.pdbx_strand_id
1 'polypeptide(L)'
;MKRGAKFILGLATLVPAVYFPSLLFTPLGEIFSTSPVSPEAPLWVLYFAAFHFFMYLYMGFLLALYMINLLGRKDVGRTTKALWSIALVVGNVLTMLLYWYLYIHRSSSDSR
;
A
#
# COMPACT_ATOMS: atom_id res chain seq x y z
N MET A 1 18.71 4.07 1.82
CA MET A 1 18.28 2.84 1.10
C MET A 1 19.10 2.68 -0.18
N LYS A 2 19.54 1.45 -0.50
CA LYS A 2 20.22 1.13 -1.78
C LYS A 2 19.26 1.32 -2.97
N ARG A 3 19.79 1.61 -4.16
CA ARG A 3 18.99 1.89 -5.37
C ARG A 3 17.98 0.78 -5.71
N GLY A 4 18.40 -0.49 -5.62
CA GLY A 4 17.52 -1.65 -5.84
C GLY A 4 16.35 -1.71 -4.87
N ALA A 5 16.60 -1.47 -3.58
CA ALA A 5 15.54 -1.48 -2.55
C ALA A 5 14.48 -0.38 -2.79
N LYS A 6 14.89 0.78 -3.32
CA LYS A 6 13.95 1.84 -3.69
C LYS A 6 13.03 1.39 -4.82
N PHE A 7 13.59 0.77 -5.86
CA PHE A 7 12.82 0.29 -7.01
C PHE A 7 11.86 -0.83 -6.60
N ILE A 8 12.34 -1.79 -5.80
CA ILE A 8 11.51 -2.88 -5.25
C ILE A 8 10.35 -2.31 -4.43
N LEU A 9 10.59 -1.31 -3.57
CA LEU A 9 9.51 -0.68 -2.79
C LEU A 9 8.46 -0.05 -3.71
N GLY A 10 8.87 0.62 -4.79
CA GLY A 10 7.93 1.21 -5.75
C GLY A 10 7.08 0.16 -6.44
N LEU A 11 7.70 -0.91 -6.95
CA LEU A 11 6.98 -2.05 -7.53
C LEU A 11 6.03 -2.71 -6.53
N ALA A 12 6.49 -2.88 -5.29
CA ALA A 12 5.68 -3.42 -4.21
C ALA A 12 4.43 -2.55 -3.96
N THR A 13 4.55 -1.22 -4.00
CA THR A 13 3.41 -0.30 -3.84
C THR A 13 2.46 -0.29 -5.04
N LEU A 14 2.91 -0.71 -6.24
CA LEU A 14 2.00 -0.85 -7.38
C LEU A 14 1.02 -2.01 -7.21
N VAL A 15 1.36 -3.07 -6.48
CA VAL A 15 0.46 -4.22 -6.22
C VAL A 15 -0.89 -3.75 -5.64
N PRO A 16 -0.94 -3.02 -4.52
CA PRO A 16 -2.20 -2.51 -3.97
C PRO A 16 -2.83 -1.43 -4.82
N ALA A 17 -2.01 -0.69 -5.59
CA ALA A 17 -2.52 0.35 -6.48
C ALA A 17 -3.31 -0.24 -7.65
N VAL A 18 -2.96 -1.44 -8.11
CA VAL A 18 -3.72 -2.21 -9.10
C VAL A 18 -4.86 -2.98 -8.45
N TYR A 19 -4.63 -3.54 -7.26
CA TYR A 19 -5.64 -4.28 -6.52
C TYR A 19 -6.86 -3.43 -6.17
N PHE A 20 -6.66 -2.21 -5.68
CA PHE A 20 -7.76 -1.37 -5.21
C PHE A 20 -8.80 -1.06 -6.30
N PRO A 21 -8.41 -0.65 -7.53
CA PRO A 21 -9.33 -0.56 -8.66
C PRO A 21 -9.99 -1.89 -9.04
N SER A 22 -9.28 -3.02 -8.94
CA SER A 22 -9.86 -4.32 -9.28
C SER A 22 -11.08 -4.68 -8.43
N LEU A 23 -11.13 -4.19 -7.18
CA LEU A 23 -12.26 -4.39 -6.27
C LEU A 23 -13.56 -3.74 -6.77
N LEU A 24 -13.46 -2.68 -7.59
CA LEU A 24 -14.64 -2.02 -8.17
C LEU A 24 -15.35 -2.92 -9.20
N PHE A 25 -14.66 -3.90 -9.75
CA PHE A 25 -15.18 -4.84 -10.74
C PHE A 25 -15.53 -6.21 -10.13
N THR A 26 -15.22 -6.42 -8.86
CA THR A 26 -15.57 -7.65 -8.14
C THR A 26 -17.05 -7.60 -7.72
N PRO A 27 -17.82 -8.70 -7.80
CA PRO A 27 -19.20 -8.75 -7.33
C PRO A 27 -19.27 -8.70 -5.79
N LEU A 28 -19.06 -7.49 -5.23
CA LEU A 28 -18.98 -7.26 -3.78
C LEU A 28 -20.24 -7.72 -3.04
N GLY A 29 -21.42 -7.62 -3.67
CA GLY A 29 -22.68 -8.09 -3.08
C GLY A 29 -22.67 -9.59 -2.74
N GLU A 30 -22.06 -10.42 -3.58
CA GLU A 30 -21.92 -11.86 -3.33
C GLU A 30 -20.93 -12.14 -2.19
N ILE A 31 -19.85 -11.37 -2.12
CA ILE A 31 -18.83 -11.50 -1.06
C ILE A 31 -19.38 -11.12 0.32
N PHE A 32 -20.20 -10.06 0.41
CA PHE A 32 -20.73 -9.61 1.70
C PHE A 32 -21.94 -10.41 2.18
N SER A 33 -22.61 -11.14 1.29
CA SER A 33 -23.79 -11.96 1.63
C SER A 33 -23.46 -13.45 1.81
N THR A 34 -22.31 -13.91 1.31
CA THR A 34 -21.91 -15.31 1.36
C THR A 34 -20.83 -15.53 2.40
N SER A 35 -21.08 -16.44 3.35
CA SER A 35 -20.01 -16.89 4.26
C SER A 35 -18.95 -17.67 3.47
N PRO A 36 -17.65 -17.31 3.55
CA PRO A 36 -16.59 -17.97 2.78
C PRO A 36 -16.33 -19.42 3.20
N VAL A 37 -16.89 -19.87 4.32
CA VAL A 37 -16.83 -21.25 4.81
C VAL A 37 -18.14 -22.02 4.60
N SER A 38 -19.13 -21.41 3.95
CA SER A 38 -20.37 -22.11 3.60
C SER A 38 -20.08 -23.23 2.59
N PRO A 39 -20.65 -24.44 2.77
CA PRO A 39 -20.57 -25.51 1.76
C PRO A 39 -21.12 -25.13 0.39
N GLU A 40 -22.02 -24.14 0.36
CA GLU A 40 -22.68 -23.63 -0.85
C GLU A 40 -21.89 -22.51 -1.54
N ALA A 41 -20.84 -22.00 -0.87
CA ALA A 41 -20.04 -20.90 -1.41
C ALA A 41 -19.15 -21.39 -2.56
N PRO A 42 -19.08 -20.66 -3.67
CA PRO A 42 -18.09 -20.92 -4.70
C PRO A 42 -16.65 -20.83 -4.14
N LEU A 43 -15.76 -21.74 -4.56
CA LEU A 43 -14.37 -21.77 -4.09
C LEU A 43 -13.62 -20.43 -4.26
N TRP A 44 -13.96 -19.65 -5.29
CA TRP A 44 -13.35 -18.35 -5.54
C TRP A 44 -13.61 -17.35 -4.41
N VAL A 45 -14.72 -17.46 -3.68
CA VAL A 45 -15.06 -16.58 -2.54
C VAL A 45 -14.08 -16.79 -1.39
N LEU A 46 -13.72 -18.04 -1.09
CA LEU A 46 -12.72 -18.37 -0.07
C LEU A 46 -11.34 -17.83 -0.46
N TYR A 47 -10.91 -18.04 -1.71
CA TYR A 47 -9.63 -17.52 -2.19
C TYR A 47 -9.59 -16.00 -2.21
N PHE A 48 -10.68 -15.36 -2.64
CA PHE A 48 -10.81 -13.91 -2.59
C PHE A 48 -10.73 -13.40 -1.15
N ALA A 49 -11.46 -13.99 -0.21
CA ALA A 49 -11.45 -13.57 1.19
C ALA A 49 -10.05 -13.70 1.82
N ALA A 50 -9.37 -14.83 1.58
CA ALA A 50 -8.00 -15.04 2.05
C ALA A 50 -7.03 -14.02 1.43
N PHE A 51 -7.07 -13.84 0.11
CA PHE A 51 -6.22 -12.86 -0.59
C PHE A 51 -6.50 -11.43 -0.12
N HIS A 52 -7.78 -11.06 0.06
CA HIS A 52 -8.20 -9.76 0.53
C HIS A 52 -7.69 -9.48 1.95
N PHE A 53 -7.72 -10.48 2.83
CA PHE A 53 -7.11 -10.40 4.15
C PHE A 53 -5.59 -10.19 4.08
N PHE A 54 -4.88 -10.96 3.25
CA PHE A 54 -3.44 -10.78 3.04
C PHE A 54 -3.10 -9.39 2.49
N MET A 55 -3.96 -8.82 1.64
CA MET A 55 -3.77 -7.45 1.15
C MET A 55 -3.81 -6.41 2.26
N TYR A 56 -4.60 -6.58 3.33
CA TYR A 56 -4.54 -5.68 4.50
C TYR A 56 -3.21 -5.80 5.24
N LEU A 57 -2.72 -7.03 5.48
CA LEU A 57 -1.41 -7.24 6.13
C LEU A 57 -0.28 -6.64 5.29
N TYR A 58 -0.34 -6.85 3.98
CA TYR A 58 0.61 -6.30 3.02
C TYR A 58 0.60 -4.77 3.03
N MET A 59 -0.58 -4.15 3.04
CA MET A 59 -0.74 -2.70 3.12
C MET A 59 -0.24 -2.12 4.44
N GLY A 60 -0.52 -2.79 5.56
CA GLY A 60 0.01 -2.40 6.86
C GLY A 60 1.54 -2.47 6.90
N PHE A 61 2.13 -3.51 6.32
CA PHE A 61 3.57 -3.65 6.20
C PHE A 61 4.19 -2.54 5.32
N LEU A 62 3.61 -2.26 4.15
CA LEU A 62 4.06 -1.14 3.32
C LEU A 62 3.96 0.19 4.08
N LEU A 63 2.83 0.48 4.71
CA LEU A 63 2.67 1.69 5.50
C LEU A 63 3.76 1.84 6.57
N ALA A 64 4.07 0.75 7.28
CA ALA A 64 5.16 0.75 8.26
C ALA A 64 6.52 1.09 7.63
N LEU A 65 6.86 0.51 6.46
CA LEU A 65 8.09 0.84 5.75
C LEU A 65 8.18 2.32 5.34
N TYR A 66 7.06 2.88 4.86
CA TYR A 66 6.97 4.30 4.49
C TYR A 66 7.09 5.21 5.70
N MET A 67 6.45 4.85 6.82
CA MET A 67 6.54 5.60 8.08
C MET A 67 7.95 5.57 8.65
N ILE A 68 8.61 4.41 8.67
CA ILE A 68 10.02 4.28 9.08
C ILE A 68 10.91 5.15 8.21
N ASN A 69 10.71 5.14 6.89
CA ASN A 69 11.45 6.00 5.97
C ASN A 69 11.24 7.49 6.32
N LEU A 70 9.98 7.93 6.42
CA LEU A 70 9.62 9.32 6.70
C LEU A 70 10.21 9.83 8.02
N LEU A 71 10.04 9.06 9.09
CA LEU A 71 10.51 9.44 10.42
C LEU A 71 12.05 9.47 10.49
N GLY A 72 12.72 8.59 9.74
CA GLY A 72 14.19 8.54 9.64
C GLY A 72 14.83 9.65 8.81
N ARG A 73 14.07 10.40 7.99
CA ARG A 73 14.61 11.49 7.16
C ARG A 73 14.99 12.71 8.02
N LYS A 74 16.25 13.16 7.96
CA LYS A 74 16.73 14.33 8.72
C LYS A 74 16.46 15.66 8.00
N ASP A 75 16.29 15.60 6.69
CA ASP A 75 16.04 16.74 5.79
C ASP A 75 14.56 17.16 5.73
N VAL A 76 13.67 16.47 6.45
CA VAL A 76 12.25 16.80 6.53
C VAL A 76 11.93 17.32 7.93
N GLY A 77 11.41 18.54 8.01
CA GLY A 77 11.00 19.17 9.27
C GLY A 77 9.86 18.41 9.96
N ARG A 78 9.71 18.61 11.29
CA ARG A 78 8.73 17.90 12.13
C ARG A 78 7.29 18.09 11.64
N THR A 79 6.90 19.30 11.28
CA THR A 79 5.55 19.61 10.77
C THR A 79 5.26 18.87 9.46
N THR A 80 6.22 18.88 8.52
CA THR A 80 6.10 18.16 7.25
C THR A 80 6.01 16.65 7.45
N LYS A 81 6.75 16.09 8.42
CA LYS A 81 6.60 14.69 8.81
C LYS A 81 5.19 14.39 9.33
N ALA A 82 4.65 15.22 10.22
CA ALA A 82 3.30 15.02 10.73
C ALA A 82 2.25 15.04 9.60
N LEU A 83 2.34 16.01 8.69
CA LEU A 83 1.46 16.10 7.51
C LEU A 83 1.56 14.85 6.63
N TRP A 84 2.78 14.40 6.32
CA TRP A 84 2.96 13.19 5.52
C TRP A 84 2.49 11.92 6.23
N SER A 85 2.70 11.80 7.54
CA SER A 85 2.18 10.68 8.32
C SER A 85 0.65 10.61 8.23
N ILE A 86 -0.03 11.74 8.40
CA ILE A 86 -1.50 11.82 8.24
C ILE A 86 -1.89 11.46 6.81
N ALA A 87 -1.23 12.03 5.81
CA ALA A 87 -1.53 11.77 4.42
C ALA A 87 -1.31 10.29 4.04
N LEU A 88 -0.28 9.64 4.58
CA LEU A 88 0.01 8.21 4.33
C LEU A 88 -1.05 7.31 4.95
N VAL A 89 -1.57 7.65 6.14
CA VAL A 89 -2.63 6.89 6.79
C VAL A 89 -3.97 7.11 6.08
N VAL A 90 -4.33 8.36 5.76
CA VAL A 90 -5.65 8.69 5.19
C VAL A 90 -5.72 8.42 3.69
N GLY A 91 -4.74 8.91 2.92
CA GLY A 91 -4.70 8.72 1.47
C GLY A 91 -4.10 7.38 1.03
N ASN A 92 -3.54 6.62 1.98
CA ASN A 92 -3.15 5.22 1.81
C ASN A 92 -2.28 5.01 0.55
N VAL A 93 -2.67 4.07 -0.34
CA VAL A 93 -1.85 3.68 -1.50
C VAL A 93 -1.52 4.84 -2.44
N LEU A 94 -2.45 5.78 -2.65
CA LEU A 94 -2.22 6.93 -3.53
C LEU A 94 -1.12 7.84 -2.95
N THR A 95 -1.18 8.11 -1.65
CA THR A 95 -0.15 8.89 -0.97
C THR A 95 1.18 8.15 -0.93
N MET A 96 1.18 6.82 -0.76
CA MET A 96 2.42 6.03 -0.80
C MET A 96 3.12 6.12 -2.15
N LEU A 97 2.38 6.08 -3.26
CA LEU A 97 2.97 6.27 -4.60
C LEU A 97 3.57 7.67 -4.77
N LEU A 98 2.82 8.70 -4.36
CA LEU A 98 3.29 10.08 -4.41
C LEU A 98 4.54 10.30 -3.54
N TYR A 99 4.51 9.80 -2.31
CA TYR A 99 5.63 9.87 -1.38
C TYR A 99 6.87 9.19 -1.94
N TRP A 100 6.70 7.99 -2.51
CA TRP A 100 7.80 7.25 -3.11
C TRP A 100 8.46 8.03 -4.23
N TYR A 101 7.67 8.60 -5.13
CA TYR A 101 8.19 9.38 -6.24
C TYR A 101 8.98 10.60 -5.73
N LEU A 102 8.40 11.36 -4.80
CA LEU A 102 8.99 12.61 -4.31
C LEU A 102 10.20 12.41 -3.40
N TYR A 103 10.10 11.50 -2.42
CA TYR A 103 11.07 11.42 -1.31
C TYR A 103 11.99 10.21 -1.37
N ILE A 104 11.65 9.16 -2.13
CA ILE A 104 12.45 7.94 -2.20
C ILE A 104 13.19 7.88 -3.54
N HIS A 105 12.46 8.03 -4.65
CA HIS A 105 12.99 7.95 -6.01
C HIS A 105 13.80 9.20 -6.39
N ARG A 106 13.19 10.39 -6.35
CA ARG A 106 13.83 11.66 -6.74
C ARG A 106 14.99 12.08 -5.83
N SER A 107 14.94 11.74 -4.55
CA SER A 107 16.06 11.96 -3.61
C SER A 107 17.39 11.29 -4.05
N SER A 108 17.37 10.32 -4.98
CA SER A 108 18.61 9.75 -5.56
C SER A 108 19.03 10.37 -6.91
N SER A 109 18.18 11.12 -7.59
CA SER A 109 18.52 11.73 -8.88
C SER A 109 19.30 13.04 -8.70
N ASP A 110 19.12 13.75 -7.58
CA ASP A 110 19.79 15.03 -7.30
C ASP A 110 21.20 14.87 -6.67
N SER A 111 21.69 13.63 -6.50
CA SER A 111 23.05 13.34 -6.04
C SER A 111 24.00 12.96 -7.17
N ARG A 112 23.77 13.48 -8.38
CA ARG A 112 24.68 13.37 -9.53
C ARG A 112 25.05 14.76 -10.02
#